data_AF-H6N7Y8-F1
#
_entry.id   AF-H6N7Y8-F1
#
_cell.length_a   1.000
_cell.length_b   1.000
_cell.length_c   1.000
_cell.angle_alpha   90.00
_cell.angle_beta   90.00
_cell.angle_gamma   90.00
#
_symmetry.space_group_name_H-M   'P 1'
#
loop_
_entity.id
_entity.type
_entity.pdbx_description
1 polymer ?
#
loop_
_entity_poly.entity_id
_entity_poly.type
_entity_poly.pdbx_seq_one_letter_code
_entity_poly.pdbx_strand_id
1 'polypeptide(L)'
;MSTKALFVLGGTGIASASAVGGYYVFRPKAITIKQALKHKKFILESDIRQWEEEFKSDKENIKSEIKELNGVDDKDGPTQLKSWCKQQMNLDLEKNPQSLELVKKYCLIRDLASQLLRTGKNLLTGSSSEEDWKSTYTKRKAKTNTRGDIGLTGSEWKETEDLEFIKSWCGIHSKEDFLASDNNSKYTQLLKWCTKEGAQTE
;
A
#
# COMPACT_ATOMS: atom_id res chain seq x y z
N MET A 1 -59.63 82.34 1.42
CA MET A 1 -60.51 81.90 2.53
C MET A 1 -60.03 80.54 3.01
N SER A 2 -59.77 80.44 4.32
CA SER A 2 -59.43 79.21 5.05
C SER A 2 -60.51 78.15 4.96
N THR A 3 -60.12 76.88 4.88
CA THR A 3 -60.30 75.94 6.00
C THR A 3 -59.44 74.70 5.83
N LYS A 4 -58.71 74.37 6.91
CA LYS A 4 -57.94 73.15 7.12
C LYS A 4 -58.86 72.03 7.64
N ALA A 5 -58.55 70.78 7.32
CA ALA A 5 -58.66 69.67 8.28
C ALA A 5 -57.63 68.58 7.93
N LEU A 6 -56.66 68.41 8.84
CA LEU A 6 -55.75 67.26 8.97
C LEU A 6 -56.47 66.11 9.69
N PHE A 7 -56.10 64.85 9.44
CA PHE A 7 -55.79 63.79 10.42
C PHE A 7 -54.98 62.68 9.68
N VAL A 8 -53.65 62.61 9.81
CA VAL A 8 -52.81 61.93 10.83
C VAL A 8 -52.59 60.41 10.58
N LEU A 9 -51.36 60.11 10.13
CA LEU A 9 -50.37 59.08 10.51
C LEU A 9 -50.82 57.64 10.88
N GLY A 10 -50.26 56.69 10.12
CA GLY A 10 -49.89 55.34 10.55
C GLY A 10 -48.85 54.76 9.59
N GLY A 11 -47.72 54.26 10.09
CA GLY A 11 -46.55 53.82 9.31
C GLY A 11 -46.83 52.60 8.41
N THR A 12 -45.94 52.10 7.56
CA THR A 12 -44.47 51.98 7.61
C THR A 12 -43.97 51.76 6.17
N GLY A 13 -42.77 52.28 5.86
CA GLY A 13 -42.16 52.11 4.55
C GLY A 13 -41.73 50.67 4.28
N ILE A 14 -41.82 50.24 3.02
CA ILE A 14 -41.10 49.07 2.54
C ILE A 14 -40.36 49.49 1.26
N ALA A 15 -39.06 49.71 1.43
CA ALA A 15 -38.09 49.73 0.34
C ALA A 15 -38.07 48.33 -0.28
N SER A 16 -38.33 48.24 -1.59
CA SER A 16 -38.19 47.01 -2.36
C SER A 16 -36.70 46.66 -2.46
N ALA A 17 -36.21 45.87 -1.52
CA ALA A 17 -34.86 45.32 -1.54
C ALA A 17 -34.76 44.24 -2.63
N SER A 18 -33.83 44.44 -3.56
CA SER A 18 -33.39 43.48 -4.56
C SER A 18 -32.93 42.19 -3.90
N ALA A 19 -33.68 41.10 -4.12
CA ALA A 19 -33.26 39.75 -3.75
C ALA A 19 -32.20 39.26 -4.74
N VAL A 20 -30.94 39.64 -4.52
CA VAL A 20 -29.79 38.91 -5.09
C VAL A 20 -29.66 37.63 -4.27
N GLY A 21 -30.41 36.61 -4.68
CA GLY A 21 -30.32 35.27 -4.11
C GLY A 21 -28.92 34.71 -4.36
N GLY A 22 -28.08 34.79 -3.33
CA GLY A 22 -26.77 34.15 -3.33
C GLY A 22 -26.93 32.65 -3.47
N TYR A 23 -26.59 32.11 -4.64
CA TYR A 23 -26.35 30.68 -4.80
C TYR A 23 -25.14 30.32 -3.91
N TYR A 24 -25.42 29.86 -2.69
CA TYR A 24 -24.46 29.08 -1.92
C TYR A 24 -24.27 27.76 -2.67
N VAL A 25 -23.30 27.73 -3.59
CA VAL A 25 -22.82 26.49 -4.18
C VAL A 25 -22.18 25.70 -3.04
N PHE A 26 -22.91 24.73 -2.49
CA PHE A 26 -22.34 23.68 -1.65
C PHE A 26 -21.33 22.91 -2.50
N ARG A 27 -20.06 23.36 -2.49
CA ARG A 27 -18.98 22.57 -3.05
C ARG A 27 -18.85 21.33 -2.16
N PRO A 28 -18.97 20.10 -2.72
CA PRO A 28 -18.69 18.91 -1.95
C PRO A 28 -17.27 19.03 -1.37
N LYS A 29 -17.08 18.61 -0.11
CA LYS A 29 -15.74 18.57 0.50
C LYS A 29 -14.84 17.73 -0.42
N ALA A 30 -13.72 18.31 -0.81
CA ALA A 30 -12.71 17.61 -1.58
C ALA A 30 -12.30 16.33 -0.83
N ILE A 31 -12.29 15.21 -1.55
CA ILE A 31 -11.89 13.91 -1.00
C ILE A 31 -10.38 13.93 -0.82
N THR A 32 -9.88 13.52 0.35
CA THR A 32 -8.43 13.39 0.55
C THR A 32 -7.92 12.05 0.03
N ILE A 33 -6.61 11.97 -0.24
CA ILE A 33 -5.95 10.70 -0.62
C ILE A 33 -6.24 9.60 0.41
N LYS A 34 -6.19 9.92 1.72
CA LYS A 34 -6.52 8.96 2.79
C LYS A 34 -7.96 8.45 2.70
N GLN A 35 -8.92 9.32 2.39
CA GLN A 35 -10.32 8.93 2.24
C GLN A 35 -10.54 8.05 1.00
N ALA A 36 -9.86 8.36 -0.12
CA ALA A 36 -9.92 7.56 -1.33
C ALA A 36 -9.36 6.14 -1.13
N LEU A 37 -8.39 5.99 -0.24
CA LEU A 37 -7.71 4.72 0.05
C LEU A 37 -8.20 4.05 1.35
N LYS A 38 -9.38 4.40 1.87
CA LYS A 38 -9.90 3.93 3.18
C LYS A 38 -10.01 2.40 3.35
N HIS A 39 -10.03 1.65 2.26
CA HIS A 39 -10.08 0.17 2.27
C HIS A 39 -8.72 -0.49 2.06
N LYS A 40 -7.65 0.30 1.96
CA LYS A 40 -6.27 -0.18 1.87
C LYS A 40 -5.62 -0.15 3.25
N LYS A 41 -4.66 -1.04 3.46
CA LYS A 41 -3.87 -1.11 4.69
C LYS A 41 -2.68 -0.18 4.56
N PHE A 42 -2.61 0.83 5.42
CA PHE A 42 -1.47 1.74 5.50
C PHE A 42 -0.41 1.17 6.42
N ILE A 43 0.86 1.49 6.15
CA ILE A 43 1.92 1.25 7.11
C ILE A 43 1.66 2.12 8.35
N LEU A 44 1.69 1.54 9.54
CA LEU A 44 1.44 2.26 10.78
C LEU A 44 2.58 3.25 11.05
N GLU A 45 2.26 4.46 11.54
CA GLU A 45 3.28 5.47 11.86
C GLU A 45 4.29 5.00 12.94
N SER A 46 3.84 4.09 13.81
CA SER A 46 4.65 3.49 14.88
C SER A 46 5.53 2.33 14.42
N ASP A 47 5.30 1.76 13.23
CA ASP A 47 6.00 0.56 12.77
C ASP A 47 7.26 0.92 11.98
N ILE A 48 8.31 1.32 12.71
CA ILE A 48 9.58 1.73 12.11
C ILE A 48 10.22 0.62 11.28
N ARG A 49 10.11 -0.64 11.72
CA ARG A 49 10.68 -1.78 10.99
C ARG A 49 10.02 -1.96 9.63
N GLN A 50 8.71 -1.76 9.54
CA GLN A 50 8.01 -1.79 8.26
C GLN A 50 8.47 -0.65 7.35
N TRP A 51 8.68 0.56 7.87
CA TRP A 51 9.22 1.68 7.09
C TRP A 51 10.66 1.44 6.61
N GLU A 52 11.49 0.78 7.42
CA GLU A 52 12.84 0.37 7.05
C GLU A 52 12.83 -0.59 5.86
N GLU A 53 12.02 -1.64 5.92
CA GLU A 53 11.89 -2.60 4.82
C GLU A 53 11.26 -1.96 3.57
N GLU A 54 10.28 -1.07 3.75
CA GLU A 54 9.67 -0.31 2.67
C GLU A 54 10.71 0.53 1.92
N PHE A 55 11.45 1.38 2.65
CA PHE A 55 12.47 2.24 2.06
C PHE A 55 13.58 1.43 1.39
N LYS A 56 14.06 0.38 2.06
CA LYS A 56 15.11 -0.49 1.52
C LYS A 56 14.69 -1.21 0.23
N SER A 57 13.42 -1.59 0.12
CA SER A 57 12.92 -2.37 -1.01
C SER A 57 12.97 -1.66 -2.36
N ASP A 58 12.98 -0.32 -2.36
CA ASP A 58 12.91 0.49 -3.59
C ASP A 58 13.67 1.81 -3.47
N LYS A 59 14.73 1.80 -2.67
CA LYS A 59 15.46 2.98 -2.20
C LYS A 59 15.79 3.98 -3.32
N GLU A 60 16.39 3.51 -4.41
CA GLU A 60 16.82 4.38 -5.50
C GLU A 60 15.63 5.03 -6.20
N ASN A 61 14.55 4.28 -6.44
CA ASN A 61 13.35 4.83 -7.04
C ASN A 61 12.65 5.80 -6.10
N ILE A 62 12.54 5.48 -4.81
CA ILE A 62 11.98 6.38 -3.79
C ILE A 62 12.70 7.72 -3.78
N LYS A 63 14.05 7.72 -3.76
CA LYS A 63 14.87 8.95 -3.79
C LYS A 63 14.72 9.74 -5.09
N SER A 64 14.48 9.06 -6.21
CA SER A 64 14.34 9.70 -7.52
C SER A 64 12.93 10.24 -7.78
N GLU A 65 11.89 9.53 -7.35
CA GLU A 65 10.48 9.84 -7.62
C GLU A 65 9.90 10.82 -6.59
N ILE A 66 10.42 10.81 -5.36
CA ILE A 66 10.02 11.73 -4.30
C ILE A 66 11.12 12.76 -4.08
N LYS A 67 10.89 13.98 -4.60
CA LYS A 67 11.89 15.07 -4.61
C LYS A 67 12.39 15.41 -3.22
N GLU A 68 11.52 15.38 -2.22
CA GLU A 68 11.83 15.67 -0.81
C GLU A 68 12.77 14.63 -0.19
N LEU A 69 12.87 13.44 -0.77
CA LEU A 69 13.74 12.36 -0.32
C LEU A 69 15.03 12.24 -1.15
N ASN A 70 15.25 13.13 -2.11
CA ASN A 70 16.47 13.12 -2.90
C ASN A 70 17.70 13.40 -2.01
N GLY A 71 18.73 12.55 -2.12
CA GLY A 71 19.97 12.68 -1.36
C GLY A 71 19.88 12.26 0.12
N VAL A 72 18.72 11.81 0.60
CA VAL A 72 18.56 11.31 1.97
C VAL A 72 19.39 10.04 2.16
N ASP A 73 20.03 9.87 3.32
CA ASP A 73 20.80 8.67 3.63
C ASP A 73 19.91 7.49 4.08
N ASP A 74 20.53 6.34 4.31
CA ASP A 74 19.80 5.11 4.64
C ASP A 74 19.27 5.08 6.07
N LYS A 75 19.85 5.89 6.95
CA LYS A 75 19.47 5.96 8.36
C LYS A 75 18.22 6.83 8.53
N ASP A 76 18.15 7.93 7.80
CA ASP A 76 17.06 8.89 7.90
C ASP A 76 15.93 8.60 6.90
N GLY A 77 16.23 7.89 5.81
CA GLY A 77 15.30 7.52 4.74
C GLY A 77 13.95 6.99 5.21
N PRO A 78 13.90 5.94 6.06
CA PRO A 78 12.64 5.39 6.56
C PRO A 78 11.77 6.42 7.30
N THR A 79 12.39 7.26 8.13
CA THR A 79 11.68 8.29 8.91
C THR A 79 11.18 9.41 8.01
N GLN A 80 11.97 9.81 7.01
CA GLN A 80 11.57 10.83 6.04
C GLN A 80 10.45 10.33 5.11
N LEU A 81 10.50 9.08 4.67
CA LEU A 81 9.43 8.46 3.88
C LEU A 81 8.11 8.41 4.66
N LYS A 82 8.15 7.98 5.92
CA LYS A 82 7.00 8.02 6.81
C LYS A 82 6.40 9.43 6.92
N SER A 83 7.26 10.43 7.17
CA SER A 83 6.83 11.82 7.31
C SER A 83 6.17 12.33 6.03
N TRP A 84 6.79 12.05 4.87
CA TRP A 84 6.26 12.39 3.57
C TRP A 84 4.89 11.74 3.35
N CYS A 85 4.76 10.43 3.58
CA CYS A 85 3.48 9.71 3.45
C CYS A 85 2.37 10.35 4.29
N LYS A 86 2.67 10.73 5.54
CA LYS A 86 1.72 11.40 6.43
C LYS A 86 1.25 12.75 5.87
N GLN A 87 2.16 13.53 5.29
CA GLN A 87 1.82 14.80 4.66
C GLN A 87 0.93 14.61 3.43
N GLN A 88 1.28 13.65 2.55
CA GLN A 88 0.52 13.39 1.32
C GLN A 88 -0.91 12.90 1.58
N MET A 89 -1.14 12.14 2.65
CA MET A 89 -2.46 11.58 2.98
C MET A 89 -3.58 12.64 3.13
N ASN A 90 -3.23 13.87 3.51
CA ASN A 90 -4.20 14.96 3.73
C ASN A 90 -4.46 15.81 2.49
N LEU A 91 -3.75 15.55 1.38
CA LEU A 91 -3.93 16.29 0.15
C LEU A 91 -5.23 15.92 -0.56
N ASP A 92 -5.76 16.90 -1.28
CA ASP A 92 -6.90 16.78 -2.20
C ASP A 92 -6.53 15.80 -3.33
N LEU A 93 -7.30 14.72 -3.47
CA LEU A 93 -7.10 13.64 -4.44
C LEU A 93 -7.02 14.16 -5.89
N GLU A 94 -7.95 15.04 -6.27
CA GLU A 94 -8.14 15.44 -7.68
C GLU A 94 -7.02 16.39 -8.12
N LYS A 95 -6.52 17.19 -7.18
CA LYS A 95 -5.44 18.14 -7.44
C LYS A 95 -4.05 17.51 -7.35
N ASN A 96 -3.92 16.33 -6.74
CA ASN A 96 -2.63 15.69 -6.48
C ASN A 96 -2.58 14.24 -6.98
N PRO A 97 -2.84 13.98 -8.28
CA PRO A 97 -2.86 12.62 -8.83
C PRO A 97 -1.49 11.92 -8.74
N GLN A 98 -0.39 12.66 -8.88
CA GLN A 98 0.95 12.10 -8.72
C GLN A 98 1.20 11.64 -7.27
N SER A 99 0.80 12.46 -6.28
CA SER A 99 0.89 12.08 -4.87
C SER A 99 0.06 10.85 -4.57
N LEU A 100 -1.13 10.69 -5.17
CA LEU A 100 -1.95 9.49 -5.01
C LEU A 100 -1.21 8.23 -5.49
N GLU A 101 -0.60 8.28 -6.68
CA GLU A 101 0.12 7.12 -7.22
C GLU A 101 1.34 6.76 -6.36
N LEU A 102 2.10 7.75 -5.91
CA LEU A 102 3.24 7.52 -5.02
C LEU A 102 2.79 7.02 -3.63
N VAL A 103 1.67 7.50 -3.10
CA VAL A 103 1.10 6.99 -1.84
C VAL A 103 0.66 5.54 -1.98
N LYS A 104 0.01 5.17 -3.08
CA LYS A 104 -0.33 3.76 -3.36
C LYS A 104 0.92 2.89 -3.45
N LYS A 105 2.01 3.44 -4.01
CA LYS A 105 3.27 2.71 -4.24
C LYS A 105 4.10 2.51 -2.97
N TYR A 106 4.13 3.49 -2.05
CA TYR A 106 5.11 3.51 -0.95
C TYR A 106 4.53 3.66 0.47
N CYS A 107 3.24 4.00 0.62
CA CYS A 107 2.65 4.23 1.95
C CYS A 107 1.71 3.11 2.41
N LEU A 108 1.51 2.09 1.57
CA LEU A 108 0.60 0.97 1.81
C LEU A 108 1.37 -0.30 2.12
N ILE A 109 0.78 -1.16 2.95
CA ILE A 109 1.22 -2.53 3.12
C ILE A 109 0.91 -3.30 1.83
N ARG A 110 1.94 -3.90 1.26
CA ARG A 110 1.86 -4.78 0.08
C ARG A 110 1.69 -6.22 0.50
N ASP A 111 1.28 -7.05 -0.46
CA ASP A 111 1.39 -8.49 -0.30
C ASP A 111 2.83 -8.98 -0.54
N LEU A 112 3.10 -10.19 -0.05
CA LEU A 112 4.40 -10.84 -0.16
C LEU A 112 4.85 -11.06 -1.62
N ALA A 113 3.93 -11.36 -2.53
CA ALA A 113 4.19 -11.48 -3.97
C ALA A 113 4.75 -10.17 -4.54
N SER A 114 4.09 -9.05 -4.26
CA SER A 114 4.49 -7.72 -4.72
C SER A 114 5.85 -7.32 -4.14
N GLN A 115 6.14 -7.69 -2.89
CA GLN A 115 7.45 -7.46 -2.28
C GLN A 115 8.55 -8.28 -2.96
N LEU A 116 8.29 -9.55 -3.27
CA LEU A 116 9.23 -10.41 -4.02
C LEU A 116 9.51 -9.84 -5.42
N LEU A 117 8.46 -9.44 -6.15
CA LEU A 117 8.61 -8.85 -7.48
C LEU A 117 9.42 -7.55 -7.44
N ARG A 118 9.15 -6.68 -6.46
CA ARG A 118 9.87 -5.41 -6.30
C ARG A 118 11.36 -5.61 -6.04
N THR A 119 11.72 -6.68 -5.32
CA THR A 119 13.11 -7.06 -5.06
C THR A 119 13.72 -7.95 -6.16
N GLY A 120 13.06 -7.99 -7.32
CA GLY A 120 13.54 -8.66 -8.53
C GLY A 120 13.47 -10.18 -8.47
N LYS A 121 12.54 -10.75 -7.68
CA LYS A 121 12.34 -12.20 -7.58
C LYS A 121 11.25 -12.68 -8.51
N ASN A 122 11.46 -13.86 -9.09
CA ASN A 122 10.53 -14.46 -10.05
C ASN A 122 9.63 -15.46 -9.35
N LEU A 123 8.47 -15.00 -8.89
CA LEU A 123 7.46 -15.84 -8.24
C LEU A 123 6.96 -16.92 -9.20
N LEU A 124 6.99 -18.16 -8.74
CA LEU A 124 6.37 -19.31 -9.39
C LEU A 124 4.86 -19.26 -9.18
N THR A 125 4.11 -19.46 -10.25
CA THR A 125 2.65 -19.41 -10.26
C THR A 125 2.08 -20.68 -10.90
N GLY A 126 0.74 -20.79 -10.96
CA GLY A 126 0.08 -21.92 -11.63
C GLY A 126 0.42 -22.06 -13.11
N SER A 127 0.90 -21.00 -13.77
CA SER A 127 1.36 -21.02 -15.16
C SER A 127 2.86 -21.26 -15.33
N SER A 128 3.62 -21.35 -14.23
CA SER A 128 5.05 -21.68 -14.28
C SER A 128 5.26 -23.13 -14.70
N SER A 129 6.41 -23.40 -15.35
CA SER A 129 6.73 -24.74 -15.84
C SER A 129 6.88 -25.74 -14.69
N GLU A 130 6.59 -27.02 -14.95
CA GLU A 130 6.84 -28.07 -13.96
C GLU A 130 8.32 -28.16 -13.56
N GLU A 131 9.22 -27.89 -14.51
CA GLU A 131 10.67 -27.93 -14.29
C GLU A 131 11.11 -26.86 -13.27
N ASP A 132 10.54 -25.66 -13.31
CA ASP A 132 10.81 -24.61 -12.33
C ASP A 132 10.44 -25.09 -10.91
N TRP A 133 9.26 -25.71 -10.76
CA TRP A 133 8.79 -26.25 -9.48
C TRP A 133 9.66 -27.41 -8.98
N LYS A 134 10.00 -28.36 -9.88
CA LYS A 134 10.88 -29.50 -9.58
C LYS A 134 12.27 -29.06 -9.18
N SER A 135 12.81 -28.00 -9.78
CA SER A 135 14.13 -27.47 -9.46
C SER A 135 14.19 -26.95 -8.03
N THR A 136 13.21 -26.13 -7.63
CA THR A 136 13.12 -25.63 -6.26
C THR A 136 12.91 -26.76 -5.25
N TYR A 137 12.02 -27.70 -5.54
CA TYR A 137 11.80 -28.88 -4.71
C TYR A 137 13.06 -29.73 -4.52
N THR A 138 13.76 -30.06 -5.61
CA THR A 138 15.01 -30.85 -5.59
C THR A 138 16.07 -30.16 -4.74
N LYS A 139 16.19 -28.83 -4.85
CA LYS A 139 17.11 -28.05 -4.04
C LYS A 139 16.80 -28.17 -2.54
N ARG A 140 15.51 -28.10 -2.15
CA ARG A 140 15.11 -28.23 -0.74
C ARG A 140 15.32 -29.66 -0.22
N LYS A 141 14.99 -30.66 -1.03
CA LYS A 141 15.23 -32.08 -0.74
C LYS A 141 16.70 -32.39 -0.44
N ALA A 142 17.63 -31.72 -1.10
CA ALA A 142 19.06 -31.93 -0.90
C ALA A 142 19.64 -31.26 0.36
N LYS A 143 18.88 -30.43 1.08
CA LYS A 143 19.35 -29.71 2.28
C LYS A 143 18.80 -30.29 3.59
N THR A 144 19.53 -30.09 4.68
CA THR A 144 19.31 -30.72 6.01
C THR A 144 18.15 -30.14 6.83
N ASN A 145 17.72 -28.92 6.57
CA ASN A 145 16.39 -28.43 6.97
C ASN A 145 15.47 -28.56 5.75
N THR A 146 14.13 -28.60 5.88
CA THR A 146 13.21 -27.86 4.96
C THR A 146 11.73 -28.27 4.96
N ARG A 147 11.31 -29.54 5.11
CA ARG A 147 9.87 -29.90 4.94
C ARG A 147 8.92 -29.13 5.88
N GLY A 148 9.26 -29.09 7.17
CA GLY A 148 8.46 -28.43 8.19
C GLY A 148 8.36 -26.90 8.04
N ASP A 149 9.25 -26.26 7.26
CA ASP A 149 9.29 -24.80 7.10
C ASP A 149 8.00 -24.23 6.49
N ILE A 150 7.33 -25.04 5.68
CA ILE A 150 6.06 -24.72 5.04
C ILE A 150 4.92 -25.63 5.53
N GLY A 151 5.17 -26.44 6.56
CA GLY A 151 4.18 -27.35 7.14
C GLY A 151 4.05 -28.71 6.43
N LEU A 152 4.98 -29.11 5.56
CA LEU A 152 5.04 -30.50 5.08
C LEU A 152 5.41 -31.42 6.25
N THR A 153 4.66 -32.50 6.40
CA THR A 153 4.85 -33.48 7.47
C THR A 153 5.58 -34.74 6.97
N GLY A 154 6.09 -35.54 7.91
CA GLY A 154 6.83 -36.77 7.61
C GLY A 154 8.27 -36.54 7.15
N SER A 155 9.05 -37.63 7.13
CA SER A 155 10.46 -37.65 6.70
C SER A 155 10.64 -38.09 5.24
N GLU A 156 9.61 -38.66 4.63
CA GLU A 156 9.64 -39.16 3.26
C GLU A 156 9.31 -38.04 2.26
N TRP A 157 10.12 -37.93 1.21
CA TRP A 157 9.95 -36.96 0.12
C TRP A 157 9.08 -37.55 -0.99
N LYS A 158 7.86 -37.03 -1.14
CA LYS A 158 6.83 -37.50 -2.07
C LYS A 158 6.56 -36.41 -3.10
N GLU A 159 7.32 -36.43 -4.20
CA GLU A 159 7.40 -35.29 -5.12
C GLU A 159 6.04 -34.82 -5.63
N THR A 160 5.17 -35.73 -6.05
CA THR A 160 3.85 -35.37 -6.60
C THR A 160 2.99 -34.65 -5.56
N GLU A 161 2.82 -35.25 -4.37
CA GLU A 161 2.00 -34.72 -3.28
C GLU A 161 2.60 -33.46 -2.66
N ASP A 162 3.91 -33.45 -2.45
CA ASP A 162 4.62 -32.30 -1.90
C ASP A 162 4.54 -31.11 -2.87
N LEU A 163 4.70 -31.32 -4.19
CA LEU A 163 4.59 -30.24 -5.18
C LEU A 163 3.16 -29.68 -5.27
N GLU A 164 2.13 -30.52 -5.16
CA GLU A 164 0.74 -30.04 -5.09
C GLU A 164 0.53 -29.15 -3.87
N PHE A 165 1.01 -29.59 -2.70
CA PHE A 165 0.97 -28.81 -1.47
C PHE A 165 1.75 -27.50 -1.61
N ILE A 166 2.99 -27.54 -2.09
CA ILE A 166 3.86 -26.36 -2.26
C ILE A 166 3.18 -25.34 -3.17
N LYS A 167 2.64 -25.75 -4.33
CA LYS A 167 1.93 -24.85 -5.25
C LYS A 167 0.74 -24.16 -4.57
N SER A 168 -0.05 -24.91 -3.82
CA SER A 168 -1.19 -24.39 -3.05
C SER A 168 -0.72 -23.41 -1.97
N TRP A 169 0.28 -23.81 -1.18
CA TRP A 169 0.88 -23.01 -0.12
C TRP A 169 1.41 -21.67 -0.66
N CYS A 170 2.19 -21.71 -1.74
CA CYS A 170 2.68 -20.51 -2.42
C CYS A 170 1.54 -19.60 -2.87
N GLY A 171 0.48 -20.14 -3.49
CA GLY A 171 -0.65 -19.36 -4.00
C GLY A 171 -1.51 -18.70 -2.91
N ILE A 172 -1.56 -19.28 -1.72
CA ILE A 172 -2.25 -18.72 -0.54
C ILE A 172 -1.36 -17.63 0.09
N HIS A 173 -0.15 -18.01 0.49
CA HIS A 173 0.70 -17.14 1.31
C HIS A 173 1.32 -16.00 0.52
N SER A 174 1.46 -16.09 -0.80
CA SER A 174 1.97 -14.96 -1.60
C SER A 174 1.05 -13.73 -1.56
N LYS A 175 -0.23 -13.90 -1.21
CA LYS A 175 -1.23 -12.81 -1.13
C LYS A 175 -1.35 -12.21 0.26
N GLU A 176 -0.68 -12.79 1.25
CA GLU A 176 -0.68 -12.24 2.60
C GLU A 176 0.17 -10.98 2.67
N ASP A 177 -0.14 -10.13 3.65
CA ASP A 177 0.61 -8.90 3.90
C ASP A 177 2.09 -9.18 4.17
N PHE A 178 2.97 -8.39 3.57
CA PHE A 178 4.38 -8.35 3.94
C PHE A 178 4.57 -7.51 5.20
N LEU A 179 4.82 -8.19 6.32
CA LEU A 179 5.00 -7.58 7.63
C LEU A 179 6.41 -7.80 8.15
N ALA A 180 7.11 -6.71 8.48
CA ALA A 180 8.45 -6.76 9.08
C ALA A 180 8.43 -7.39 10.49
N SER A 181 7.28 -7.37 11.18
CA SER A 181 7.08 -8.02 12.49
C SER A 181 7.35 -9.52 12.48
N ASP A 182 7.17 -10.16 11.32
CA ASP A 182 7.34 -11.60 11.17
C ASP A 182 8.82 -11.99 10.98
N ASN A 183 9.73 -11.04 11.21
CA ASN A 183 11.19 -11.17 11.01
C ASN A 183 11.53 -11.74 9.63
N ASN A 184 10.76 -11.37 8.61
CA ASN A 184 10.87 -11.87 7.24
C ASN A 184 10.78 -13.40 7.11
N SER A 185 10.19 -14.10 8.08
CA SER A 185 10.09 -15.57 8.07
C SER A 185 9.28 -16.08 6.86
N LYS A 186 8.04 -15.62 6.70
CA LYS A 186 7.19 -15.97 5.55
C LYS A 186 7.79 -15.52 4.22
N TYR A 187 8.33 -14.31 4.18
CA TYR A 187 9.04 -13.80 3.00
C TYR A 187 10.21 -14.72 2.60
N THR A 188 11.02 -15.14 3.57
CA THR A 188 12.14 -16.06 3.36
C THR A 188 11.67 -17.42 2.88
N GLN A 189 10.56 -17.94 3.41
CA GLN A 189 10.01 -19.21 2.94
C GLN A 189 9.46 -19.11 1.52
N LEU A 190 8.71 -18.05 1.19
CA LEU A 190 8.27 -17.82 -0.19
C LEU A 190 9.46 -17.65 -1.14
N LEU A 191 10.51 -16.92 -0.75
CA LEU A 191 11.73 -16.81 -1.54
C LEU A 191 12.37 -18.18 -1.83
N LYS A 192 12.41 -19.06 -0.82
CA LYS A 192 13.03 -20.38 -0.94
C LYS A 192 12.19 -21.38 -1.73
N TRP A 193 10.87 -21.33 -1.58
CA TRP A 193 9.96 -22.38 -2.07
C TRP A 193 9.13 -21.98 -3.27
N CYS A 194 8.94 -20.68 -3.49
CA CYS A 194 7.96 -20.15 -4.41
C CYS A 194 8.59 -19.23 -5.46
N THR A 195 9.91 -19.16 -5.59
CA THR A 195 10.56 -18.40 -6.67
C THR A 195 11.59 -19.23 -7.43
N LYS A 196 11.91 -18.82 -8.66
CA LYS A 196 12.99 -19.45 -9.45
C LYS A 196 14.34 -19.34 -8.73
N GLU A 197 14.58 -18.24 -8.03
CA GLU A 197 15.79 -18.02 -7.23
C GLU A 197 15.87 -18.98 -6.04
N GLY A 198 14.74 -19.49 -5.56
CA GLY A 198 14.68 -20.53 -4.52
C GLY A 198 15.45 -21.80 -4.88
N ALA A 199 15.56 -22.14 -6.18
CA ALA A 199 16.39 -23.25 -6.66
C ALA A 199 17.90 -22.98 -6.52
N GLN A 200 18.31 -21.72 -6.42
CA GLN A 200 19.71 -21.31 -6.35
C GLN A 200 20.14 -20.92 -4.92
N THR A 201 19.21 -20.41 -4.13
CA THR A 201 19.44 -19.89 -2.78
C THR A 201 19.82 -21.01 -1.81
N GLU A 202 20.55 -20.68 -0.75
CA GLU A 202 20.86 -21.63 0.32
C GLU A 202 19.65 -22.01 1.19
#